data_AF-A0A9J6E3E9-F1
#
_entry.id   AF-A0A9J6E3E9-F1
#
_cell.length_a   1.000
_cell.length_b   1.000
_cell.length_c   1.000
_cell.angle_alpha   90.00
_cell.angle_beta   90.00
_cell.angle_gamma   90.00
#
_symmetry.space_group_name_H-M   'P 1'
#
loop_
_entity.id
_entity.type
_entity.pdbx_description
1 polymer ?
#
loop_
_entity_poly.entity_id
_entity_poly.type
_entity_poly.pdbx_seq_one_letter_code
_entity_poly.pdbx_strand_id
1 'polypeptide(L)'
;MKPTFDSPWAYEPQDDDVIIATYPKCGTTWTQYIVSNIFTRGNPPKTTVDFMLSSPIIELTGVDAVRKMPRPGALMTHLPCDKCKYSTKAKYIYVTRNPYDCCVSYYHFMKYYTSSNCEDVSFDKFFDLFISGKVLYGDYFDHLLSWYPASKRS
;
A
#
# COMPACT_ATOMS: atom_id res chain seq x y z
N MET A 1 -19.13 13.59 -17.95
CA MET A 1 -19.17 13.46 -16.48
C MET A 1 -17.79 12.98 -16.03
N LYS A 2 -16.97 13.84 -15.40
CA LYS A 2 -15.70 13.38 -14.84
C LYS A 2 -16.03 12.56 -13.58
N PRO A 3 -15.57 11.31 -13.43
CA PRO A 3 -15.73 10.61 -12.16
C PRO A 3 -14.99 11.42 -11.09
N THR A 4 -15.74 11.94 -10.13
CA THR A 4 -15.20 12.52 -8.90
C THR A 4 -14.71 11.35 -8.05
N PHE A 5 -13.51 10.86 -8.34
CA PHE A 5 -12.83 9.99 -7.40
C PHE A 5 -12.48 10.84 -6.19
N ASP A 6 -13.15 10.59 -5.06
CA ASP A 6 -12.69 11.07 -3.77
C ASP A 6 -11.20 10.70 -3.65
N SER A 7 -10.38 11.69 -3.31
CA SER A 7 -8.96 11.47 -3.15
C SER A 7 -8.72 10.36 -2.11
N PRO A 8 -7.75 9.44 -2.29
CA PRO A 8 -7.48 8.40 -1.29
C PRO A 8 -7.23 8.97 0.12
N TRP A 9 -6.76 10.22 0.21
CA TRP A 9 -6.59 10.99 1.45
C TRP A 9 -7.90 11.30 2.20
N ALA A 10 -9.05 11.15 1.55
CA ALA A 10 -10.38 11.48 2.08
C ALA A 10 -11.06 10.28 2.76
N TYR A 11 -10.49 9.08 2.72
CA TYR A 11 -11.07 7.94 3.43
C TYR A 11 -10.94 8.12 4.94
N GLU A 12 -12.07 8.03 5.63
CA GLU A 12 -12.15 7.99 7.08
C GLU A 12 -12.27 6.53 7.51
N PRO A 13 -11.28 5.98 8.24
CA PRO A 13 -11.35 4.62 8.74
C PRO A 13 -12.59 4.39 9.60
N GLN A 14 -13.32 3.32 9.32
CA GLN A 14 -14.45 2.87 10.12
C GLN A 14 -13.95 2.14 11.37
N ASP A 15 -14.84 2.04 12.37
CA ASP A 15 -14.62 1.18 13.52
C ASP A 15 -14.37 -0.26 13.01
N ASP A 16 -13.37 -0.94 13.58
CA ASP A 16 -12.94 -2.30 13.21
C ASP A 16 -12.32 -2.49 11.81
N ASP A 17 -12.09 -1.42 11.03
CA ASP A 17 -11.31 -1.53 9.81
C ASP A 17 -9.90 -2.08 10.11
N VAL A 18 -9.41 -2.98 9.26
CA VAL A 18 -8.01 -3.38 9.24
C VAL A 18 -7.32 -2.71 8.05
N ILE A 19 -6.29 -1.92 8.33
CA ILE A 19 -5.53 -1.19 7.33
C ILE A 19 -4.13 -1.78 7.25
N ILE A 20 -3.78 -2.33 6.09
CA ILE A 20 -2.44 -2.81 5.77
C ILE A 20 -1.66 -1.65 5.15
N ALA A 21 -0.61 -1.18 5.82
CA ALA A 21 0.24 -0.11 5.33
C ALA A 21 1.64 -0.66 5.02
N THR A 22 2.15 -0.39 3.82
CA THR A 22 3.50 -0.86 3.43
C THR A 22 4.16 0.18 2.54
N TYR A 23 5.47 0.40 2.68
CA TYR A 23 6.20 1.04 1.58
C TYR A 23 6.16 0.09 0.35
N PRO A 24 6.14 0.59 -0.90
CA PRO A 24 6.15 -0.28 -2.07
C PRO A 24 7.21 -1.37 -1.97
N LYS A 25 6.84 -2.60 -2.35
CA LYS A 25 7.72 -3.78 -2.38
C LYS A 25 8.19 -4.31 -1.02
N CYS A 26 7.55 -3.89 0.07
CA CYS A 26 7.78 -4.41 1.42
C CYS A 26 6.85 -5.58 1.81
N GLY A 27 6.36 -6.37 0.84
CA GLY A 27 5.56 -7.58 1.14
C GLY A 27 4.04 -7.42 1.07
N THR A 28 3.56 -6.33 0.47
CA THR A 28 2.14 -5.98 0.28
C THR A 28 1.25 -7.16 -0.11
N THR A 29 1.55 -7.81 -1.24
CA THR A 29 0.76 -8.93 -1.76
C THR A 29 0.71 -10.08 -0.75
N TRP A 30 1.85 -10.43 -0.15
CA TRP A 30 1.93 -11.54 0.79
C TRP A 30 1.08 -11.27 2.04
N THR A 31 1.16 -10.06 2.60
CA THR A 31 0.35 -9.65 3.76
C THR A 31 -1.14 -9.63 3.44
N GLN A 32 -1.54 -9.10 2.27
CA GLN A 32 -2.93 -9.15 1.86
C GLN A 32 -3.47 -10.57 1.75
N TYR A 33 -2.68 -11.52 1.21
CA TYR A 33 -3.08 -12.93 1.16
C TYR A 33 -3.21 -13.56 2.56
N ILE A 34 -2.27 -13.30 3.46
CA ILE A 34 -2.34 -13.80 4.85
C ILE A 34 -3.61 -13.30 5.53
N VAL A 35 -3.85 -11.98 5.48
CA VAL A 35 -5.01 -11.35 6.12
C VAL A 35 -6.33 -11.82 5.48
N SER A 36 -6.37 -11.92 4.15
CA SER A 36 -7.53 -12.46 3.43
C SER A 36 -7.85 -13.90 3.85
N ASN A 37 -6.83 -14.76 4.01
CA ASN A 37 -7.03 -16.14 4.47
C ASN A 37 -7.53 -16.22 5.91
N ILE A 38 -7.12 -15.30 6.78
CA ILE A 38 -7.63 -15.21 8.16
C ILE A 38 -9.13 -14.88 8.14
N PHE A 39 -9.55 -13.86 7.37
CA PHE A 39 -10.96 -13.47 7.31
C PHE A 39 -11.85 -14.52 6.64
N THR A 40 -11.34 -15.19 5.60
CA THR A 40 -12.10 -16.20 4.85
C THR A 40 -11.97 -17.61 5.40
N ARG A 41 -11.23 -17.81 6.51
CA ARG A 41 -10.95 -19.12 7.11
C ARG A 41 -10.36 -20.11 6.09
N GLY A 42 -9.41 -19.64 5.28
CA GLY A 42 -8.74 -20.45 4.27
C GLY A 42 -9.53 -20.63 2.96
N ASN A 43 -10.57 -19.84 2.71
CA ASN A 43 -11.34 -19.85 1.45
C ASN A 43 -11.17 -18.54 0.68
N PRO A 44 -9.96 -18.25 0.16
CA PRO A 44 -9.68 -16.96 -0.46
C PRO A 44 -10.47 -16.74 -1.77
N PRO A 45 -10.55 -15.48 -2.23
CA PRO A 45 -11.15 -15.14 -3.51
C PRO A 45 -10.60 -15.97 -4.67
N LYS A 46 -11.48 -16.38 -5.60
CA LYS A 46 -11.13 -17.30 -6.70
C LYS A 46 -10.43 -16.61 -7.86
N THR A 47 -10.69 -15.32 -8.06
CA THR A 47 -10.13 -14.53 -9.16
C THR A 47 -9.31 -13.36 -8.62
N THR A 48 -8.38 -12.87 -9.45
CA THR A 48 -7.60 -11.67 -9.12
C THR A 48 -8.50 -10.44 -8.91
N VAL A 49 -9.59 -10.33 -9.66
CA VAL A 49 -10.55 -9.22 -9.52
C VAL A 49 -11.26 -9.31 -8.17
N ASP A 50 -11.75 -10.49 -7.79
CA ASP A 50 -12.39 -10.68 -6.48
C ASP A 50 -11.39 -10.39 -5.34
N PHE A 51 -10.13 -10.78 -5.51
CA PHE A 51 -9.07 -10.45 -4.54
C PHE A 51 -8.88 -8.94 -4.39
N MET A 52 -8.72 -8.21 -5.50
CA MET A 52 -8.57 -6.76 -5.50
C MET A 52 -9.78 -6.03 -4.89
N LEU A 53 -11.00 -6.54 -5.10
CA LEU A 53 -12.21 -5.96 -4.52
C LEU A 53 -12.38 -6.32 -3.03
N SER A 54 -11.87 -7.48 -2.61
CA SER A 54 -11.91 -7.93 -1.21
C SER A 54 -10.84 -7.27 -0.32
N SER A 55 -9.71 -6.88 -0.92
CA SER A 55 -8.63 -6.15 -0.25
C SER A 55 -8.12 -5.02 -1.15
N PRO A 56 -8.89 -3.92 -1.27
CA PRO A 56 -8.58 -2.84 -2.18
C PRO A 56 -7.33 -2.06 -1.78
N ILE A 57 -6.49 -1.76 -2.79
CA ILE A 57 -5.42 -0.77 -2.70
C ILE A 57 -6.07 0.59 -2.94
N ILE A 58 -6.15 1.44 -1.92
CA ILE A 58 -6.97 2.65 -1.96
C ILE A 58 -6.53 3.64 -3.05
N GLU A 59 -5.24 3.71 -3.34
CA GLU A 59 -4.65 4.60 -4.34
C GLU A 59 -4.93 4.14 -5.77
N LEU A 60 -5.22 2.85 -5.96
CA LEU A 60 -5.50 2.26 -7.28
C LEU A 60 -6.99 2.11 -7.53
N THR A 61 -7.76 1.76 -6.50
CA THR A 61 -9.17 1.40 -6.62
C THR A 61 -10.11 2.50 -6.15
N GLY A 62 -9.60 3.48 -5.39
CA GLY A 62 -10.34 4.61 -4.87
C GLY A 62 -11.16 4.31 -3.62
N VAL A 63 -11.61 5.38 -2.97
CA VAL A 63 -12.39 5.34 -1.71
C VAL A 63 -13.68 4.52 -1.84
N ASP A 64 -14.36 4.60 -2.99
CA ASP A 64 -15.61 3.88 -3.20
C ASP A 64 -15.45 2.35 -3.21
N ALA A 65 -14.31 1.85 -3.71
CA ALA A 65 -14.01 0.43 -3.65
C ALA A 65 -13.80 -0.03 -2.20
N VAL A 66 -13.09 0.78 -1.40
CA VAL A 66 -12.91 0.54 0.04
C VAL A 66 -14.25 0.57 0.80
N ARG A 67 -15.14 1.51 0.47
CA ARG A 67 -16.49 1.57 1.09
C ARG A 67 -17.30 0.31 0.78
N LYS A 68 -17.22 -0.20 -0.45
CA LYS A 68 -17.95 -1.38 -0.96
C LYS A 68 -17.29 -2.72 -0.63
N MET A 69 -16.09 -2.74 -0.07
CA MET A 69 -15.39 -4.00 0.23
C MET A 69 -16.19 -4.84 1.24
N PRO A 70 -16.16 -6.18 1.14
CA PRO A 70 -16.75 -7.07 2.13
C PRO A 70 -16.15 -6.86 3.53
N ARG A 71 -17.00 -6.95 4.57
CA ARG A 71 -16.58 -6.85 5.98
C ARG A 71 -16.98 -8.12 6.77
N PRO A 72 -16.15 -8.59 7.72
CA PRO A 72 -14.83 -8.05 8.09
C PRO A 72 -13.80 -8.25 6.97
N GLY A 73 -12.91 -7.27 6.78
CA GLY A 73 -11.96 -7.22 5.67
C GLY A 73 -10.83 -6.24 5.92
N ALA A 74 -9.86 -6.18 5.01
CA ALA A 74 -8.73 -5.27 5.12
C ALA A 74 -8.47 -4.52 3.81
N LEU A 75 -8.33 -3.20 3.91
CA LEU A 75 -7.82 -2.37 2.82
C LEU A 75 -6.30 -2.23 2.91
N MET A 76 -5.68 -1.77 1.82
CA MET A 76 -4.24 -1.58 1.73
C MET A 76 -3.88 -0.17 1.27
N THR A 77 -2.76 0.36 1.79
CA THR A 77 -2.18 1.64 1.36
C THR A 77 -0.64 1.64 1.36
N HIS A 78 -0.08 2.37 0.40
CA HIS A 78 1.31 2.82 0.30
C HIS A 78 1.52 4.27 0.76
N LEU A 79 0.50 4.90 1.33
CA LEU A 79 0.61 6.27 1.80
C LEU A 79 1.35 6.32 3.15
N PRO A 80 2.18 7.35 3.37
CA PRO A 80 2.71 7.62 4.70
C PRO A 80 1.59 8.06 5.64
N CYS A 81 1.80 7.82 6.94
CA CYS A 81 0.74 7.96 7.95
C CYS A 81 0.18 9.38 8.05
N ASP A 82 1.01 10.40 7.80
CA ASP A 82 0.63 11.82 7.86
C ASP A 82 -0.36 12.23 6.75
N LYS A 83 -0.50 11.38 5.73
CA LYS A 83 -1.45 11.60 4.64
C LYS A 83 -2.72 10.76 4.77
N CYS A 84 -2.76 9.80 5.68
CA CYS A 84 -3.95 9.04 5.99
C CYS A 84 -4.74 9.71 7.11
N LYS A 85 -6.08 9.55 7.10
CA LYS A 85 -6.86 9.77 8.32
C LYS A 85 -6.59 8.61 9.28
N TYR A 86 -6.46 8.94 10.56
CA TYR A 86 -6.19 7.98 11.62
C TYR A 86 -7.41 7.83 12.52
N SER A 87 -7.76 6.60 12.89
CA SER A 87 -8.81 6.28 13.86
C SER A 87 -8.23 5.36 14.93
N THR A 88 -8.46 5.68 16.20
CA THR A 88 -8.04 4.83 17.33
C THR A 88 -8.84 3.54 17.43
N LYS A 89 -9.93 3.41 16.66
CA LYS A 89 -10.81 2.24 16.64
C LYS A 89 -10.55 1.31 15.45
N ALA A 90 -9.70 1.72 14.51
CA ALA A 90 -9.20 0.87 13.44
C ALA A 90 -7.91 0.15 13.89
N LYS A 91 -7.59 -0.96 13.22
CA LYS A 91 -6.35 -1.72 13.43
C LYS A 91 -5.42 -1.51 12.25
N TYR A 92 -4.13 -1.39 12.54
CA TYR A 92 -3.11 -1.09 11.54
C TYR A 92 -2.04 -2.18 11.53
N ILE A 93 -1.71 -2.68 10.33
CA ILE A 93 -0.62 -3.62 10.10
C ILE A 93 0.40 -2.92 9.23
N TYR A 94 1.52 -2.51 9.81
CA TYR A 94 2.63 -1.94 9.04
C TYR A 94 3.69 -2.99 8.74
N VAL A 95 4.10 -3.11 7.48
CA VAL A 95 5.16 -4.05 7.07
C VAL A 95 6.36 -3.29 6.51
N THR A 96 7.51 -3.57 7.09
CA THR A 96 8.82 -3.04 6.67
C THR A 96 9.69 -4.19 6.14
N ARG A 97 10.64 -3.84 5.28
CA ARG A 97 11.64 -4.73 4.69
C ARG A 97 12.98 -4.02 4.70
N ASN A 98 14.09 -4.75 4.80
CA ASN A 98 15.43 -4.18 4.61
C ASN A 98 15.45 -3.24 3.36
N PRO A 99 15.87 -1.97 3.50
CA PRO A 99 15.78 -0.98 2.42
C PRO A 99 16.61 -1.35 1.19
N TYR A 100 17.72 -2.08 1.35
CA TYR A 100 18.53 -2.55 0.23
C TYR A 100 17.74 -3.54 -0.65
N ASP A 101 17.10 -4.53 -0.03
CA ASP A 101 16.26 -5.51 -0.73
C ASP A 101 15.00 -4.85 -1.33
N CYS A 102 14.44 -3.89 -0.61
CA CYS A 102 13.30 -3.10 -1.08
C CYS A 102 13.68 -2.33 -2.36
N CYS A 103 14.81 -1.62 -2.36
CA CYS A 103 15.30 -0.85 -3.50
C CYS A 103 15.46 -1.72 -4.75
N VAL A 104 16.12 -2.89 -4.63
CA VAL A 104 16.31 -3.81 -5.75
C VAL A 104 14.96 -4.31 -6.29
N SER A 105 14.05 -4.74 -5.40
CA SER A 105 12.72 -5.19 -5.81
C SER A 105 11.90 -4.08 -6.48
N TYR A 106 12.07 -2.84 -6.02
CA TYR A 106 11.36 -1.69 -6.53
C TYR A 106 11.90 -1.24 -7.89
N TYR A 107 13.21 -1.28 -8.09
CA TYR A 107 13.81 -1.09 -9.40
C TYR A 107 13.22 -2.06 -10.43
N HIS A 108 13.22 -3.37 -10.16
CA HIS A 108 12.70 -4.34 -11.13
C HIS A 108 11.21 -4.16 -11.40
N PHE A 109 10.43 -3.82 -10.37
CA PHE A 109 9.03 -3.49 -10.53
C PHE A 109 8.84 -2.25 -11.43
N MET A 110 9.52 -1.15 -11.14
CA MET A 110 9.41 0.08 -11.94
C MET A 110 9.92 -0.12 -13.36
N LYS A 111 11.01 -0.85 -13.55
CA LYS A 111 11.56 -1.18 -14.87
C LYS A 111 10.54 -1.87 -15.76
N TYR A 112 9.72 -2.78 -15.20
CA TYR A 112 8.64 -3.44 -15.95
C TYR A 112 7.56 -2.47 -16.43
N TYR A 113 7.24 -1.43 -15.66
CA TYR A 113 6.24 -0.42 -16.01
C TYR A 113 6.80 0.82 -16.71
N THR A 114 8.13 0.93 -16.82
CA THR A 114 8.77 2.06 -17.46
C THR A 114 8.64 1.93 -18.97
N SER A 115 8.24 3.02 -19.64
CA SER A 115 8.10 3.05 -21.09
C SER A 115 9.43 2.70 -21.76
N SER A 116 9.36 2.02 -22.90
CA SER A 116 10.50 1.78 -23.80
C SER A 116 11.18 3.07 -24.28
N ASN A 117 10.50 4.21 -24.17
CA ASN A 117 11.02 5.52 -24.58
C ASN A 117 11.83 6.22 -23.46
N CYS A 118 11.96 5.60 -22.28
CA CYS A 118 12.81 6.12 -21.23
C CYS A 118 14.28 5.86 -21.57
N GLU A 119 15.07 6.92 -21.68
CA GLU A 119 16.47 6.86 -22.13
C GLU A 119 17.38 6.09 -21.16
N ASP A 120 17.17 6.26 -19.85
CA ASP A 120 17.99 5.64 -18.81
C ASP A 120 17.13 4.90 -17.78
N VAL A 121 17.16 3.58 -17.87
CA VAL A 121 16.51 2.64 -16.95
C VAL A 121 17.53 1.82 -16.17
N SER A 122 18.72 2.38 -15.94
CA SER A 122 19.78 1.75 -15.15
C SER A 122 19.41 1.65 -13.66
N PHE A 123 20.03 0.69 -12.98
CA PHE A 123 19.86 0.55 -11.53
C PHE A 123 20.47 1.75 -10.79
N ASP A 124 21.63 2.24 -11.21
CA ASP A 124 22.32 3.37 -10.56
C ASP A 124 21.43 4.63 -10.57
N LYS A 125 20.79 4.92 -11.71
CA LYS A 125 19.84 6.02 -11.80
C LYS A 125 18.65 5.85 -10.85
N PHE A 126 18.09 4.64 -10.79
CA PHE A 126 16.99 4.35 -9.87
C PHE A 126 17.42 4.46 -8.41
N PHE A 127 18.63 3.98 -8.08
CA PHE A 127 19.17 4.04 -6.73
C PHE A 127 19.33 5.48 -6.26
N ASP A 128 19.84 6.38 -7.11
CA ASP A 128 19.91 7.82 -6.80
C ASP A 128 18.52 8.43 -6.55
N LEU A 129 17.52 8.04 -7.34
CA LEU A 129 16.14 8.47 -7.14
C LEU A 129 15.55 7.93 -5.83
N PHE A 130 15.84 6.66 -5.51
CA PHE A 130 15.37 6.00 -4.29
C PHE A 130 15.95 6.66 -3.04
N ILE A 131 17.26 6.87 -2.98
CA ILE A 131 17.94 7.50 -1.83
C ILE A 131 17.59 8.98 -1.69
N SER A 132 17.29 9.67 -2.79
CA SER A 132 16.82 11.06 -2.73
C SER A 132 15.31 11.22 -2.50
N GLY A 133 14.58 10.12 -2.31
CA GLY A 133 13.12 10.14 -2.11
C GLY A 133 12.31 10.60 -3.33
N LYS A 134 12.92 10.60 -4.52
CA LYS A 134 12.30 11.03 -5.79
C LYS A 134 11.64 9.87 -6.55
N VAL A 135 11.14 8.89 -5.81
CA VAL A 135 10.32 7.79 -6.31
C VAL A 135 8.86 7.97 -5.87
N LEU A 136 7.95 7.13 -6.35
CA LEU A 136 6.56 7.20 -5.85
C LEU A 136 6.56 6.90 -4.35
N TYR A 137 5.69 7.61 -3.62
CA TYR A 137 5.52 7.50 -2.17
C TYR A 137 6.69 8.02 -1.31
N GLY A 138 7.68 8.67 -1.93
CA GLY A 138 8.68 9.50 -1.24
C GLY A 138 9.89 8.75 -0.71
N ASP A 139 10.50 9.29 0.34
CA ASP A 139 11.65 8.66 1.01
C ASP A 139 11.21 7.45 1.85
N TYR A 140 12.01 6.38 1.79
CA TYR A 140 11.73 5.13 2.50
C TYR A 140 11.71 5.31 4.03
N PHE A 141 12.66 6.06 4.57
CA PHE A 141 12.80 6.23 6.02
C PHE A 141 11.76 7.19 6.56
N ASP A 142 11.47 8.28 5.87
CA ASP A 142 10.37 9.18 6.22
C ASP A 142 9.04 8.44 6.22
N HIS A 143 8.79 7.59 5.23
CA HIS A 143 7.60 6.75 5.19
C HIS A 143 7.54 5.78 6.39
N LEU A 144 8.62 5.06 6.69
CA LEU A 144 8.71 4.16 7.85
C LEU A 144 8.48 4.90 9.17
N LEU A 145 9.16 6.04 9.35
CA LEU A 145 9.08 6.84 10.56
C LEU A 145 7.72 7.52 10.74
N SER A 146 6.98 7.78 9.66
CA SER A 146 5.60 8.28 9.76
C SER A 146 4.67 7.27 10.46
N TRP A 147 4.87 5.97 10.21
CA TRP A 147 4.04 4.88 10.78
C TRP A 147 4.58 4.36 12.11
N TYR A 148 5.88 4.53 12.39
CA TYR A 148 6.51 4.00 13.60
C TYR A 148 5.85 4.48 14.92
N PRO A 149 5.51 5.76 15.12
CA PRO A 149 4.79 6.21 16.31
C PRO A 149 3.41 5.58 16.46
N ALA A 150 2.70 5.31 15.36
CA ALA A 150 1.40 4.65 15.39
C ALA A 150 1.51 3.21 15.92
N SER A 151 2.64 2.54 15.69
CA SER A 151 2.91 1.20 16.25
C SER A 151 3.09 1.17 17.76
N LYS A 152 3.35 2.32 18.40
CA LYS A 152 3.55 2.45 19.85
C LYS A 152 2.28 2.80 20.62
N ARG A 153 1.15 3.00 19.91
CA ARG A 153 -0.14 3.42 20.49
C ARG A 153 -1.08 2.25 20.79
N SER A 154 -0.58 1.01 20.66
CA SER A 154 -1.29 -0.24 20.96
C SER A 154 -1.34 -0.55 22.45
#